data_AF-A0A7Y8IRR7-F1
#
_entry.id   AF-A0A7Y8IRR7-F1
#
_cell.length_a   1.000
_cell.length_b   1.000
_cell.length_c   1.000
_cell.angle_alpha   90.00
_cell.angle_beta   90.00
_cell.angle_gamma   90.00
#
_symmetry.space_group_name_H-M   'P 1'
#
loop_
_entity.id
_entity.type
_entity.pdbx_description
1 polymer ?
#
loop_
_entity_poly.entity_id
_entity_poly.type
_entity_poly.pdbx_seq_one_letter_code
_entity_poly.pdbx_strand_id
1 'polypeptide(L)'
;MSKELKVRWAWLKGMYIYTIIGAGGVGLGIVVMPDGTRSMFGWPSQDPIILGALGSVFVAFGLLSILGLRSPLKFAPILLLQLCYKVVWFIGVILPILFAGKFPNYALISVVIFATYIIGDLIAIPFSYIFAKQSDR
;
A
#
# COMPACT_ATOMS: atom_id res chain seq x y z
N MET A 1 29.19 9.99 -15.89
CA MET A 1 28.48 8.83 -16.48
C MET A 1 27.05 8.85 -15.95
N SER A 2 26.10 9.41 -16.73
CA SER A 2 24.69 9.41 -16.35
C SER A 2 24.20 7.97 -16.27
N LYS A 3 23.91 7.47 -15.05
CA LYS A 3 23.20 6.20 -14.89
C LYS A 3 21.90 6.35 -15.65
N GLU A 4 21.74 5.62 -16.76
CA GLU A 4 20.46 5.58 -17.47
C GLU A 4 19.37 5.14 -16.50
N LEU A 5 18.36 5.97 -16.38
CA LEU A 5 17.26 5.76 -15.45
C LEU A 5 16.36 4.65 -16.00
N LYS A 6 16.65 3.39 -15.66
CA LYS A 6 15.89 2.22 -16.14
C LYS A 6 14.56 2.10 -15.39
N VAL A 7 13.54 2.83 -15.84
CA VAL A 7 12.19 2.80 -15.27
C VAL A 7 11.42 1.59 -15.80
N ARG A 8 10.87 0.78 -14.90
CA ARG A 8 10.02 -0.38 -15.23
C ARG A 8 8.56 0.04 -15.34
N TRP A 9 8.21 0.71 -16.44
CA TRP A 9 6.90 1.34 -16.63
C TRP A 9 5.69 0.42 -16.43
N ALA A 10 5.77 -0.83 -16.90
CA ALA A 10 4.69 -1.80 -16.74
C ALA A 10 4.44 -2.13 -15.26
N TRP A 11 5.52 -2.33 -14.49
CA TRP A 11 5.45 -2.59 -13.04
C TRP A 11 4.94 -1.37 -12.29
N LEU A 12 5.40 -0.17 -12.65
CA LEU A 12 4.97 1.07 -12.03
C LEU A 12 3.46 1.31 -12.23
N LYS A 13 2.97 1.18 -13.46
CA LYS A 13 1.52 1.27 -13.75
C LYS A 13 0.74 0.12 -13.11
N GLY A 14 1.30 -1.09 -13.10
CA GLY A 14 0.71 -2.26 -12.46
C GLY A 14 0.46 -2.03 -10.96
N MET A 15 1.43 -1.46 -10.25
CA MET A 15 1.27 -1.15 -8.82
C MET A 15 0.23 -0.06 -8.55
N TYR A 16 0.09 0.93 -9.44
CA TYR A 16 -1.03 1.88 -9.34
C TYR A 16 -2.38 1.20 -9.53
N ILE A 17 -2.54 0.35 -10.54
CA ILE A 17 -3.79 -0.41 -10.76
C ILE A 17 -4.08 -1.29 -9.54
N TYR A 18 -3.06 -1.98 -9.04
CA TYR A 18 -3.21 -2.85 -7.88
C TYR A 18 -3.62 -2.05 -6.64
N THR A 19 -3.08 -0.83 -6.46
CA THR A 19 -3.49 0.06 -5.36
C THR A 19 -4.92 0.54 -5.52
N ILE A 20 -5.36 0.90 -6.72
CA ILE A 20 -6.73 1.35 -6.99
C ILE A 20 -7.72 0.25 -6.60
N ILE A 21 -7.48 -0.98 -7.05
CA ILE A 21 -8.40 -2.10 -6.82
C ILE A 21 -8.30 -2.60 -5.38
N GLY A 22 -7.09 -2.85 -4.88
CA GLY A 22 -6.86 -3.41 -3.55
C GLY A 22 -7.13 -2.37 -2.46
N ALA A 23 -6.24 -1.41 -2.27
CA ALA A 23 -6.41 -0.39 -1.24
C ALA A 23 -7.67 0.47 -1.47
N GLY A 24 -7.87 1.00 -2.68
CA GLY A 24 -9.04 1.83 -2.98
C GLY A 24 -10.37 1.09 -2.79
N GLY A 25 -10.48 -0.13 -3.31
CA GLY A 25 -11.69 -0.95 -3.18
C GLY A 25 -11.96 -1.39 -1.74
N VAL A 26 -10.95 -1.87 -1.02
CA VAL A 26 -11.09 -2.25 0.40
C VAL A 26 -11.41 -1.03 1.25
N GLY A 27 -10.74 0.11 1.02
CA GLY A 27 -11.01 1.36 1.73
C GLY A 27 -12.44 1.84 1.53
N LEU A 28 -12.95 1.77 0.29
CA LEU A 28 -14.34 2.12 -0.01
C LEU A 28 -15.32 1.17 0.70
N GLY A 29 -15.03 -0.13 0.68
CA GLY A 29 -15.80 -1.13 1.43
C GLY A 29 -15.84 -0.81 2.92
N ILE A 30 -14.71 -0.44 3.52
CA ILE A 30 -14.64 -0.05 4.94
C ILE A 30 -15.55 1.15 5.23
N VAL A 31 -15.51 2.18 4.38
CA VAL A 31 -16.25 3.44 4.61
C VAL A 31 -17.76 3.27 4.38
N VAL A 32 -18.15 2.53 3.35
CA VAL A 32 -19.55 2.39 2.93
C VAL A 32 -20.26 1.21 3.61
N MET A 33 -19.54 0.11 3.85
CA MET A 33 -20.09 -1.14 4.38
C MET A 33 -19.09 -1.78 5.38
N PRO A 34 -18.88 -1.17 6.56
CA PRO A 34 -17.86 -1.61 7.52
C PRO A 34 -18.08 -3.04 8.02
N ASP A 35 -19.32 -3.41 8.38
CA ASP A 35 -19.62 -4.73 8.92
C ASP A 35 -19.49 -5.84 7.87
N GLY A 36 -19.93 -5.58 6.63
CA GLY A 36 -19.76 -6.50 5.53
C GLY A 36 -18.27 -6.70 5.18
N THR A 37 -17.48 -5.63 5.18
CA THR A 37 -16.03 -5.71 4.96
C THR A 37 -15.34 -6.49 6.08
N ARG A 38 -15.70 -6.23 7.34
CA ARG A 38 -15.18 -6.98 8.49
C ARG A 38 -15.50 -8.47 8.40
N SER A 39 -16.73 -8.81 8.04
CA SER A 39 -17.16 -10.20 7.84
C SER A 39 -16.35 -10.88 6.73
N MET A 40 -16.16 -10.21 5.59
CA MET A 40 -15.41 -10.73 4.45
C MET A 40 -13.95 -11.07 4.80
N PHE A 41 -13.30 -10.27 5.64
CA PHE A 41 -11.92 -10.51 6.07
C PHE A 41 -11.80 -11.26 7.41
N GLY A 42 -12.92 -11.64 8.04
CA GLY A 42 -12.93 -12.27 9.36
C GLY A 42 -12.34 -11.40 10.47
N TRP A 43 -12.40 -10.08 10.34
CA TRP A 43 -11.84 -9.15 11.32
C TRP A 43 -12.67 -9.12 12.62
N PRO A 44 -12.01 -9.03 13.80
CA PRO A 44 -12.71 -8.84 15.06
C PRO A 44 -13.36 -7.45 15.12
N SER A 45 -14.11 -7.20 16.20
CA SER A 45 -14.72 -5.88 16.38
C SER A 45 -13.70 -4.75 16.39
N GLN A 46 -13.97 -3.73 15.60
CA GLN A 46 -13.15 -2.54 15.46
C GLN A 46 -13.95 -1.32 15.88
N ASP A 47 -13.27 -0.32 16.43
CA ASP A 47 -13.84 0.99 16.61
C ASP A 47 -14.21 1.58 15.22
N PRO A 48 -15.47 2.01 15.01
CA PRO A 48 -15.93 2.45 13.70
C PRO A 48 -15.28 3.75 13.25
N ILE A 49 -14.87 4.63 14.18
CA ILE A 49 -14.19 5.89 13.86
C ILE A 49 -12.76 5.61 13.39
N ILE A 50 -12.04 4.76 14.11
CA ILE A 50 -10.68 4.36 13.74
C ILE A 50 -10.68 3.59 12.41
N LEU A 51 -11.61 2.64 12.27
CA LEU A 51 -11.73 1.85 11.05
C LEU A 51 -12.12 2.74 9.85
N GLY A 52 -13.06 3.66 10.01
CA GLY A 52 -13.43 4.64 8.98
C GLY A 52 -12.28 5.54 8.55
N ALA A 53 -11.43 5.97 9.49
CA ALA A 53 -10.22 6.73 9.18
C ALA A 53 -9.22 5.91 8.35
N LEU A 54 -8.98 4.64 8.73
CA LEU A 54 -8.14 3.71 7.95
C LEU A 54 -8.69 3.51 6.53
N GLY A 55 -9.99 3.29 6.40
CA GLY A 55 -10.66 3.14 5.11
C GLY A 55 -10.52 4.39 4.24
N SER A 56 -10.66 5.58 4.83
CA SER A 56 -10.51 6.86 4.13
C SER A 56 -9.10 7.07 3.58
N VAL A 57 -8.07 6.70 4.35
CA VAL A 57 -6.67 6.73 3.88
C VAL A 57 -6.46 5.77 2.71
N PHE A 58 -7.05 4.56 2.77
CA PHE A 58 -6.96 3.58 1.70
C PHE A 58 -7.66 4.04 0.42
N VAL A 59 -8.83 4.70 0.53
CA VAL A 59 -9.49 5.37 -0.60
C VAL A 59 -8.60 6.45 -1.18
N ALA A 60 -7.96 7.27 -0.34
CA ALA A 60 -7.04 8.31 -0.80
C ALA A 60 -5.85 7.72 -1.58
N PHE A 61 -5.28 6.59 -1.15
CA PHE A 61 -4.25 5.88 -1.93
C PHE A 61 -4.76 5.44 -3.30
N GLY A 62 -5.99 4.92 -3.37
CA GLY A 62 -6.63 4.59 -4.64
C GLY A 62 -6.79 5.80 -5.55
N LEU A 63 -7.38 6.89 -5.04
CA LEU A 63 -7.61 8.13 -5.80
C LEU A 63 -6.30 8.74 -6.34
N LEU A 64 -5.27 8.83 -5.50
CA LEU A 64 -3.97 9.35 -5.93
C LEU A 64 -3.28 8.41 -6.92
N SER A 65 -3.53 7.10 -6.83
CA SER A 65 -3.03 6.13 -7.81
C SER A 65 -3.70 6.26 -9.18
N ILE A 66 -4.96 6.71 -9.25
CA ILE A 66 -5.60 7.07 -10.53
C ILE A 66 -4.81 8.21 -11.22
N LEU A 67 -4.41 9.22 -10.45
CA LEU A 67 -3.55 10.30 -10.96
C LEU A 67 -2.16 9.77 -11.34
N GLY A 68 -1.65 8.79 -10.59
CA GLY A 68 -0.44 8.07 -10.90
C GLY A 68 -0.45 7.36 -12.25
N LEU A 69 -1.59 6.87 -12.73
CA LEU A 69 -1.66 6.29 -14.09
C LEU A 69 -1.41 7.33 -15.19
N ARG A 70 -1.80 8.59 -14.96
CA ARG A 70 -1.57 9.70 -15.90
C ARG A 70 -0.16 10.26 -15.80
N SER A 71 0.43 10.29 -14.60
CA SER A 71 1.78 10.82 -14.38
C SER A 71 2.59 9.92 -13.43
N PRO A 72 3.02 8.72 -13.88
CA PRO A 72 3.54 7.67 -12.99
C PRO A 72 4.75 8.09 -12.16
N LEU A 73 5.70 8.82 -12.74
CA LEU A 73 6.88 9.25 -11.99
C LEU A 73 6.55 10.34 -10.95
N LYS A 74 5.63 11.25 -11.27
CA LYS A 74 5.23 12.35 -10.37
C LYS A 74 4.54 11.83 -9.11
N PHE A 75 3.80 10.74 -9.21
CA PHE A 75 3.09 10.12 -8.09
C PHE A 75 3.82 8.90 -7.52
N ALA A 76 5.07 8.63 -7.91
CA ALA A 76 5.86 7.54 -7.34
C ALA A 76 6.01 7.62 -5.81
N PRO A 77 6.01 8.83 -5.16
CA PRO A 77 5.96 8.93 -3.71
C PRO A 77 4.77 8.25 -3.03
N ILE A 78 3.64 8.03 -3.73
CA ILE A 78 2.48 7.30 -3.16
C ILE A 78 2.78 5.81 -3.01
N LEU A 79 3.47 5.21 -3.99
CA LEU A 79 3.92 3.82 -3.87
C LEU A 79 5.02 3.70 -2.81
N LEU A 80 5.90 4.69 -2.71
CA LEU A 80 6.90 4.74 -1.63
C LEU A 80 6.23 4.83 -0.24
N LEU A 81 5.21 5.68 -0.09
CA LEU A 81 4.44 5.77 1.14
C LEU A 81 3.82 4.42 1.50
N GLN A 82 3.25 3.71 0.52
CA GLN A 82 2.69 2.38 0.73
C GLN A 82 3.74 1.35 1.15
N LEU A 83 4.90 1.34 0.51
CA LEU A 83 6.02 0.49 0.90
C LEU A 83 6.43 0.78 2.34
N CYS A 84 6.67 2.04 2.70
CA CYS A 84 7.05 2.45 4.05
C CYS A 84 6.00 2.05 5.09
N TYR A 85 4.73 2.37 4.85
CA TYR A 85 3.62 1.99 5.71
C TYR A 85 3.59 0.48 5.98
N LYS A 86 3.66 -0.34 4.93
CA LYS A 86 3.56 -1.80 5.07
C LYS A 86 4.79 -2.40 5.74
N VAL A 87 5.98 -1.87 5.47
CA VAL A 87 7.21 -2.28 6.18
C VAL A 87 7.13 -1.93 7.66
N VAL A 88 6.71 -0.71 8.01
CA VAL A 88 6.51 -0.29 9.40
C VAL A 88 5.47 -1.16 10.09
N TRP A 89 4.34 -1.44 9.44
CA TRP A 89 3.31 -2.33 9.99
C TRP A 89 3.83 -3.76 10.17
N PHE A 90 4.56 -4.31 9.20
CA PHE A 90 5.09 -5.66 9.29
C PHE A 90 6.09 -5.80 10.44
N ILE A 91 7.02 -4.86 10.57
CA ILE A 91 8.05 -4.88 11.62
C ILE A 91 7.45 -4.53 12.99
N GLY A 92 6.59 -3.52 13.06
CA GLY A 92 6.07 -3.00 14.33
C GLY A 92 4.91 -3.81 14.90
N VAL A 93 4.14 -4.51 14.07
CA VAL A 93 2.93 -5.23 14.47
C VAL A 93 3.08 -6.74 14.28
N ILE A 94 3.42 -7.19 13.08
CA ILE A 94 3.41 -8.62 12.75
C ILE A 94 4.60 -9.35 13.36
N LEU A 95 5.80 -8.79 13.26
CA LEU A 95 7.01 -9.43 13.75
C LEU A 95 6.94 -9.73 15.27
N PRO A 96 6.50 -8.82 16.16
CA PRO A 96 6.27 -9.13 17.56
C PRO A 96 5.24 -10.24 17.80
N ILE A 97 4.13 -10.24 17.04
CA ILE A 97 3.07 -11.25 17.16
C ILE A 97 3.59 -12.64 16.77
N LEU A 98 4.44 -12.72 15.73
CA LEU A 98 5.10 -13.95 15.32
C LEU A 98 6.03 -14.49 16.40
N PHE A 99 6.85 -13.64 17.02
CA PHE A 99 7.71 -14.04 18.13
C PHE A 99 6.94 -14.47 19.37
N ALA A 100 5.74 -13.93 19.60
CA ALA A 100 4.86 -14.34 20.69
C ALA A 100 4.16 -15.70 20.45
N GLY A 101 4.27 -16.29 19.25
CA GLY A 101 3.69 -17.58 18.90
C GLY A 101 2.15 -17.59 18.81
N LYS A 102 1.51 -16.43 18.84
CA LYS A 102 0.03 -16.27 18.83
C LYS A 102 -0.43 -15.55 17.58
N PHE A 103 -0.21 -16.15 16.42
CA PHE A 103 -0.61 -15.53 15.15
C PHE A 103 -2.10 -15.77 14.86
N PRO A 104 -2.94 -14.72 14.81
CA PRO A 104 -4.36 -14.89 14.58
C PRO A 104 -4.67 -15.22 13.12
N ASN A 105 -5.57 -16.17 12.88
CA ASN A 105 -5.90 -16.64 11.53
C ASN A 105 -6.38 -15.52 10.58
N TYR A 106 -7.14 -14.53 11.09
CA TYR A 106 -7.64 -13.41 10.28
C TYR A 106 -6.51 -12.51 9.73
N ALA A 107 -5.34 -12.50 10.37
CA ALA A 107 -4.22 -11.67 9.94
C ALA A 107 -3.48 -12.25 8.73
N LEU A 108 -3.62 -13.56 8.47
CA LEU A 108 -2.87 -14.24 7.41
C LEU A 108 -3.10 -13.63 6.03
N ILE A 109 -4.36 -13.38 5.68
CA ILE A 109 -4.74 -12.76 4.39
C ILE A 109 -4.12 -11.37 4.27
N SER A 110 -4.21 -10.57 5.33
CA SER A 110 -3.66 -9.21 5.35
C SER A 110 -2.13 -9.21 5.18
N VAL A 111 -1.44 -10.14 5.85
CA VAL A 111 0.01 -10.32 5.74
C VAL A 111 0.41 -10.71 4.32
N VAL A 112 -0.28 -11.68 3.71
CA VAL A 112 0.02 -12.12 2.34
C VAL A 112 -0.19 -10.96 1.36
N ILE A 113 -1.33 -10.26 1.43
CA ILE A 113 -1.61 -9.11 0.57
C ILE A 113 -0.51 -8.06 0.75
N PHE A 114 -0.17 -7.69 1.97
CA PHE A 114 0.83 -6.64 2.22
C PHE A 114 2.23 -7.06 1.76
N ALA A 115 2.60 -8.33 1.90
CA ALA A 115 3.84 -8.86 1.34
C ALA A 115 3.89 -8.70 -0.19
N THR A 116 2.78 -8.97 -0.90
CA THR A 116 2.74 -8.75 -2.36
C THR A 116 2.94 -7.28 -2.73
N TYR A 117 2.39 -6.34 -1.96
CA TYR A 117 2.63 -4.90 -2.16
C TYR A 117 4.10 -4.54 -1.92
N ILE A 118 4.69 -5.00 -0.81
CA ILE A 118 6.10 -4.72 -0.50
C ILE A 118 6.99 -5.19 -1.65
N ILE A 119 6.81 -6.42 -2.10
CA ILE A 119 7.59 -7.00 -3.21
C ILE A 119 7.34 -6.23 -4.51
N GLY A 120 6.08 -5.97 -4.83
CA GLY A 120 5.69 -5.23 -6.04
C GLY A 120 6.24 -3.81 -6.07
N ASP A 121 6.17 -3.08 -4.97
CA ASP A 121 6.68 -1.71 -4.83
C ASP A 121 8.21 -1.68 -4.92
N LEU A 122 8.92 -2.62 -4.28
CA LEU A 122 10.38 -2.75 -4.41
C LEU A 122 10.84 -3.00 -5.86
N ILE A 123 10.03 -3.72 -6.64
CA ILE A 123 10.28 -4.01 -8.05
C ILE A 123 9.94 -2.82 -8.94
N ALA A 124 8.84 -2.12 -8.63
CA ALA A 124 8.24 -1.08 -9.47
C ALA A 124 8.87 0.31 -9.29
N ILE A 125 9.21 0.67 -8.05
CA ILE A 125 9.66 2.02 -7.70
C ILE A 125 11.05 2.28 -8.30
N PRO A 126 11.21 3.33 -9.12
CA PRO A 126 12.53 3.76 -9.58
C PRO A 126 13.22 4.56 -8.47
N PHE A 127 13.82 3.90 -7.47
CA PHE A 127 14.42 4.57 -6.31
C PHE A 127 15.48 5.62 -6.68
N SER A 128 16.26 5.37 -7.73
CA SER A 128 17.24 6.34 -8.24
C SER A 128 16.60 7.64 -8.73
N TYR A 129 15.36 7.59 -9.23
CA TYR A 129 14.60 8.78 -9.64
C TYR A 129 14.09 9.54 -8.42
N ILE A 130 13.50 8.83 -7.47
CA ILE A 130 12.90 9.46 -6.28
C ILE A 130 13.95 10.16 -5.42
N PHE A 131 15.12 9.53 -5.25
CA PHE A 131 16.21 10.07 -4.44
C PHE A 131 17.26 10.80 -5.26
N ALA A 132 17.03 11.04 -6.56
CA ALA A 132 17.90 11.90 -7.33
C ALA A 132 17.86 13.31 -6.72
N LYS A 133 19.04 13.87 -6.44
CA LYS A 133 19.16 15.27 -6.02
C LYS A 133 18.55 16.14 -7.11
N GLN A 134 17.56 16.97 -6.76
CA GLN A 134 17.19 18.08 -7.63
C GLN A 134 18.44 18.97 -7.74
N SER A 135 19.03 19.04 -8.94
CA SER A 135 20.04 20.07 -9.18
C SER A 135 19.30 21.40 -9.10
N ASP A 136 19.59 22.17 -8.05
CA ASP A 136 19.08 23.53 -7.89
C ASP A 136 19.24 24.27 -9.23
N ARG A 137 18.10 24.69 -9.79
CA ARG A 137 18.05 25.64 -10.92
C ARG A 137 17.99 27.04 -10.37
#